data_AF-A0A5N9GU57-F1
#
_entry.id   AF-A0A5N9GU57-F1
#
_cell.length_a   1.000
_cell.length_b   1.000
_cell.length_c   1.000
_cell.angle_alpha   90.00
_cell.angle_beta   90.00
_cell.angle_gamma   90.00
#
_symmetry.space_group_name_H-M   'P 1'
#
loop_
_entity.id
_entity.type
_entity.pdbx_description
1 polymer ?
#
loop_
_entity_poly.entity_id
_entity_poly.type
_entity_poly.pdbx_seq_one_letter_code
_entity_poly.pdbx_strand_id
1 'polypeptide(L)' 'MFGLIRVLVVPVIATVCFMFIRSIMRSMKQSRQEVLDMPYCQKCESNRHVVVNAGQSPDENERWYCTHCREGF' A
#
# COMPACT_ATOMS: atom_id res chain seq x y z
N MET A 1 0.95 -38.79 25.12
CA MET A 1 -0.12 -37.86 24.71
C MET A 1 0.37 -36.41 24.51
N PHE A 2 1.18 -35.83 25.40
CA PHE A 2 1.67 -34.43 25.25
C PHE A 2 2.50 -34.12 23.98
N GLY A 3 3.24 -35.10 23.45
CA GLY A 3 4.05 -34.91 22.23
C GLY A 3 3.20 -34.70 20.96
N LEU A 4 2.11 -35.44 20.80
CA LEU A 4 1.19 -35.31 19.66
C LEU A 4 0.46 -33.96 19.67
N ILE A 5 0.10 -33.46 20.86
CA ILE A 5 -0.50 -32.14 21.02
C ILE A 5 0.47 -31.05 20.55
N ARG A 6 1.76 -31.13 20.88
CA ARG A 6 2.74 -30.15 20.39
C ARG A 6 2.97 -30.24 18.88
N VAL A 7 3.01 -31.43 18.31
CA VAL A 7 3.22 -31.63 16.86
C VAL A 7 2.04 -31.14 16.02
N LEU A 8 0.81 -31.17 16.56
CA LEU A 8 -0.38 -30.73 15.84
C LEU A 8 -0.76 -29.27 16.13
N VAL A 9 -0.62 -28.81 17.37
CA VAL A 9 -1.08 -27.48 17.79
C VAL A 9 -0.07 -26.38 17.42
N VAL A 10 1.23 -26.63 17.56
CA VAL A 10 2.27 -25.64 17.25
C VAL A 10 2.26 -25.20 15.77
N PRO A 11 2.19 -26.10 14.76
CA PRO A 11 2.15 -25.65 13.38
C PRO A 11 0.85 -24.92 13.03
N VAL A 12 -0.28 -25.30 13.65
CA VAL A 12 -1.57 -24.61 13.45
C VAL A 12 -1.52 -23.18 13.99
N ILE A 13 -0.95 -22.98 15.19
CA ILE A 13 -0.76 -21.64 15.74
C ILE A 13 0.19 -20.83 14.86
N ALA A 14 1.29 -21.43 14.40
CA ALA A 14 2.26 -20.76 13.55
C ALA A 14 1.67 -20.30 12.21
N THR A 15 0.83 -21.12 11.56
CA THR A 15 0.16 -20.74 10.30
C THR A 15 -0.87 -19.63 10.51
N VAL A 16 -1.64 -19.66 11.61
CA VAL A 16 -2.58 -18.59 11.96
C VAL A 16 -1.83 -17.27 12.21
N CYS A 17 -0.75 -17.30 12.99
CA CYS A 17 0.09 -16.11 13.20
C CYS A 17 0.68 -15.58 11.90
N PHE A 18 1.21 -16.45 11.03
CA PHE A 18 1.76 -16.06 9.74
C PHE A 18 0.71 -15.41 8.82
N MET A 19 -0.50 -15.99 8.76
CA MET A 19 -1.63 -15.43 8.02
C MET A 19 -2.02 -14.04 8.54
N PHE A 20 -2.06 -13.86 9.87
CA PHE A 20 -2.39 -12.60 10.51
C PHE A 20 -1.35 -11.52 10.21
N ILE A 21 -0.05 -11.84 10.36
CA ILE A 21 1.05 -10.93 10.02
C ILE A 21 1.00 -10.56 8.54
N ARG A 22 0.76 -11.52 7.63
CA ARG A 22 0.62 -11.26 6.19
C ARG A 22 -0.58 -10.36 5.88
N SER A 23 -1.68 -10.49 6.63
CA SER A 23 -2.83 -9.61 6.51
C SER A 23 -2.50 -8.17 6.93
N ILE A 24 -1.84 -8.01 8.09
CA ILE A 24 -1.41 -6.71 8.60
C ILE A 24 -0.41 -6.05 7.63
N MET A 25 0.56 -6.79 7.11
CA MET A 25 1.53 -6.27 6.13
C MET A 25 0.84 -5.77 4.85
N ARG A 26 -0.19 -6.47 4.35
CA ARG A 26 -0.98 -5.99 3.22
C ARG A 26 -1.74 -4.71 3.56
N SER A 27 -2.36 -4.67 4.74
CA SER A 27 -3.10 -3.49 5.21
C SER A 27 -2.19 -2.26 5.38
N MET A 28 -0.98 -2.44 5.92
CA MET A 28 0.00 -1.36 6.03
C MET A 28 0.54 -0.91 4.68
N LYS A 29 0.74 -1.83 3.72
CA LYS A 29 1.14 -1.45 2.36
C LYS A 29 0.07 -0.57 1.70
N GLN A 30 -1.21 -0.91 1.86
CA GLN A 30 -2.32 -0.12 1.33
C GLN A 30 -2.42 1.26 2.01
N SER A 31 -2.28 1.31 3.34
CA SER A 31 -2.26 2.58 4.07
C SER A 31 -1.07 3.47 3.67
N ARG A 32 0.09 2.88 3.32
CA ARG A 32 1.25 3.66 2.87
C ARG A 32 1.07 4.29 1.47
N GLN A 33 0.22 3.72 0.62
CA GLN A 33 -0.18 4.35 -0.66
C GLN A 33 -1.12 5.54 -0.42
N GLU A 34 -1.96 5.50 0.62
CA GLU A 34 -2.87 6.60 0.95
C GLU A 34 -2.15 7.83 1.57
N VAL A 35 -0.89 7.67 2.01
CA VAL A 35 -0.04 8.75 2.57
C VAL A 35 1.15 9.04 1.65
N LEU A 36 0.95 9.06 0.33
CA LEU A 36 1.79 9.93 -0.49
C LEU A 36 1.27 11.36 -0.29
N ASP A 37 2.08 12.22 0.30
CA ASP A 37 1.81 13.66 0.38
C ASP A 37 1.47 14.20 -1.01
N MET A 38 0.22 14.60 -1.22
CA MET A 38 -0.25 15.13 -2.50
C MET A 38 0.52 16.41 -2.82
N PRO A 39 1.27 16.48 -3.93
CA PRO A 39 2.10 17.63 -4.23
C PRO A 39 1.24 18.87 -4.52
N TYR A 40 1.77 20.03 -4.16
CA TYR A 40 1.15 21.32 -4.46
C TYR A 40 1.55 21.78 -5.86
N CYS A 41 0.56 22.02 -6.74
CA CYS A 41 0.85 22.59 -8.04
C CYS A 41 0.99 24.10 -7.95
N GLN A 42 2.21 24.59 -8.21
CA GLN A 42 2.53 26.01 -8.15
C GLN A 42 1.85 26.81 -9.27
N LYS A 43 1.67 26.23 -10.48
CA LYS A 43 0.99 26.93 -11.60
C LYS A 43 -0.49 27.17 -11.38
N CYS A 44 -1.16 26.25 -10.68
CA CYS A 44 -2.59 26.38 -10.37
C CYS A 44 -2.84 27.00 -8.99
N GLU A 45 -1.78 27.31 -8.25
CA GLU A 45 -1.80 27.70 -6.84
C GLU A 45 -2.70 26.79 -5.98
N SER A 46 -2.82 25.51 -6.37
CA SER A 46 -3.79 24.57 -5.79
C SER A 46 -3.39 23.14 -6.08
N ASN A 47 -3.70 22.23 -5.15
CA ASN A 47 -3.58 20.79 -5.35
C ASN A 47 -4.88 20.15 -5.91
N ARG A 48 -5.96 20.91 -6.11
CA ARG A 48 -7.27 20.36 -6.53
C ARG A 48 -7.22 19.58 -7.85
N HIS A 49 -6.29 19.94 -8.73
CA HIS A 49 -6.12 19.34 -10.04
C HIS A 49 -5.05 18.24 -10.07
N VAL A 50 -4.37 17.98 -8.94
CA VAL A 50 -3.31 16.99 -8.84
C VAL A 50 -3.93 15.63 -8.59
N VAL A 51 -3.58 14.67 -9.44
CA VAL A 51 -4.06 13.28 -9.37
C VAL A 51 -2.89 12.33 -9.53
N VAL A 52 -2.99 11.13 -8.95
CA VAL A 52 -2.01 10.06 -9.20
C VAL A 52 -2.28 9.48 -10.59
N ASN A 53 -1.27 9.43 -11.44
CA ASN A 53 -1.28 8.50 -12.56
C ASN A 53 -1.03 7.11 -11.99
N ALA A 54 -2.11 6.41 -11.62
CA ALA A 54 -2.03 5.00 -11.31
C ALA A 54 -1.72 4.30 -12.63
N GLY A 55 -0.43 4.00 -12.85
CA GLY A 55 0.00 3.18 -13.96
C GLY A 55 -0.87 1.93 -14.04
N GLN A 56 -1.30 1.56 -15.24
CA GLN A 56 -2.10 0.33 -15.42
C GLN A 56 -1.27 -0.93 -15.17
N SER A 57 0.05 -0.77 -15.01
CA SER A 57 1.02 -1.84 -14.80
C SER A 57 1.84 -1.62 -13.53
N PRO A 58 2.27 -2.70 -12.86
CA PRO A 58 3.09 -2.63 -11.64
C PRO A 58 4.49 -2.01 -11.84
N ASP A 59 4.91 -1.74 -13.08
CA ASP A 59 6.18 -1.10 -13.45
C ASP A 59 6.05 0.40 -13.76
N GLU A 60 4.82 0.90 -13.96
CA GLU A 60 4.58 2.32 -14.13
C GLU A 60 4.52 2.98 -12.75
N ASN A 61 5.65 3.55 -12.36
CA ASN A 61 5.82 4.27 -11.09
C ASN A 61 4.67 5.28 -10.90
N GLU A 62 3.97 5.19 -9.77
CA GLU A 62 2.89 6.10 -9.40
C GLU A 62 3.42 7.54 -9.39
N ARG A 63 3.10 8.31 -10.43
CA ARG A 63 3.54 9.71 -10.58
C ARG A 63 2.35 10.63 -10.47
N TRP A 64 2.50 11.67 -9.66
CA TRP A 64 1.50 12.71 -9.55
C TRP A 64 1.56 13.62 -10.76
N TYR A 65 0.41 14.05 -11.26
CA TYR A 65 0.36 15.09 -12.28
C TYR A 65 -0.85 15.99 -12.12
N CYS A 66 -0.70 17.23 -12.55
CA CYS A 66 -1.74 18.25 -12.57
C CYS A 66 -2.59 18.11 -13.85
N THR A 67 -3.87 17.80 -13.74
CA THR A 67 -4.80 17.67 -14.89
C THR A 67 -5.02 18.99 -15.64
N HIS A 68 -4.92 20.13 -14.95
CA HIS A 68 -5.15 21.44 -15.55
C HIS A 68 -3.93 21.94 -16.34
N CYS A 69 -2.73 21.77 -15.78
CA CYS A 69 -1.49 22.34 -16.27
C CYS A 69 -0.51 21.31 -16.87
N ARG A 70 -0.85 20.01 -16.78
CA ARG A 70 -0.06 18.85 -17.26
C ARG A 70 1.38 18.80 -16.73
N GLU A 71 1.60 19.35 -15.55
CA GLU A 71 2.86 19.27 -14.82
C GLU A 71 2.95 17.95 -14.06
N GLY A 72 4.08 17.24 -14.16
CA GLY A 72 4.36 16.02 -13.41
C GLY A 72 5.28 16.30 -12.22
N PHE A 73 5.12 15.52 -11.15
CA PHE A 73 5.90 15.60 -9.91
C PHE A 73 6.59 14.27 -9.61
#